data_AF-A0A356BYA1-F1
#
_entry.id   AF-A0A356BYA1-F1
#
_cell.length_a   1.000
_cell.length_b   1.000
_cell.length_c   1.000
_cell.angle_alpha   90.00
_cell.angle_beta   90.00
_cell.angle_gamma   90.00
#
_symmetry.space_group_name_H-M   'P 1'
#
loop_
_entity.id
_entity.type
_entity.pdbx_description
1 polymer ?
#
loop_
_entity_poly.entity_id
_entity_poly.type
_entity_poly.pdbx_seq_one_letter_code
_entity_poly.pdbx_strand_id
1 'polypeptide(L)'
;PVDVATAKMLHQVFLEIIIAPSFSAEALHVLQDKKNLRLLTLPAVDPGQGALRYMSVPGGMLAQTEDDGALDEEALRVVTKREPTSRELRALKFGWKVCKHVKSNAIVVNTSEMTLGVGAGQMNRVGAAEIALRQAKSKAQGAVLASDAFFPMDDTVELAAKAGITAIIQPGGSIRDQ
;
A
#
# COMPACT_ATOMS: atom_id res chain seq x y z
N PRO A 1 13.35 16.74 2.59
CA PRO A 1 12.96 18.03 1.98
C PRO A 1 12.53 17.77 0.53
N VAL A 2 11.51 18.47 0.03
CA VAL A 2 11.24 18.53 -1.41
C VAL A 2 12.28 19.46 -2.04
N ASP A 3 13.10 18.91 -2.94
CA ASP A 3 14.12 19.66 -3.67
C ASP A 3 13.62 20.13 -5.04
N VAL A 4 14.45 20.91 -5.74
CA VAL A 4 14.10 21.49 -7.04
C VAL A 4 13.86 20.41 -8.11
N ALA A 5 14.57 19.29 -8.06
CA ALA A 5 14.42 18.21 -9.02
C ALA A 5 13.04 17.52 -8.86
N THR A 6 12.69 17.19 -7.62
CA THR A 6 11.39 16.64 -7.25
C THR A 6 10.28 17.64 -7.58
N ALA A 7 10.45 18.91 -7.25
CA ALA A 7 9.48 19.97 -7.55
C ALA A 7 9.20 20.10 -9.05
N LYS A 8 10.23 20.04 -9.90
CA LYS A 8 10.08 20.06 -11.37
C LYS A 8 9.26 18.88 -11.88
N MET A 9 9.44 17.69 -11.32
CA MET A 9 8.63 16.52 -11.68
C MET A 9 7.18 16.68 -11.21
N LEU A 10 6.97 17.11 -9.97
CA LEU A 10 5.63 17.36 -9.42
C LEU A 10 4.89 18.47 -10.19
N HIS A 11 5.62 19.48 -10.69
CA HIS A 11 5.04 20.56 -11.50
C HIS A 11 4.51 20.05 -12.85
N GLN A 12 4.95 18.91 -13.37
CA GLN A 12 4.44 18.37 -14.65
C GLN A 12 3.05 17.75 -14.53
N VAL A 13 2.63 17.39 -13.32
CA VAL A 13 1.33 16.76 -13.06
C VAL A 13 0.38 17.73 -12.38
N PHE A 14 -0.92 17.56 -12.61
CA PHE A 14 -1.94 18.28 -11.86
C PHE A 14 -2.01 17.70 -10.45
N LEU A 15 -1.71 18.52 -9.44
CA LEU A 15 -1.74 18.15 -8.03
C LEU A 15 -2.59 19.15 -7.27
N GLU A 16 -3.34 18.62 -6.31
CA GLU A 16 -4.20 19.42 -5.45
C GLU A 16 -3.46 19.96 -4.22
N ILE A 17 -2.68 19.10 -3.57
CA ILE A 17 -1.95 19.38 -2.33
C ILE A 17 -0.60 18.66 -2.38
N ILE A 18 0.47 19.31 -1.92
CA ILE A 18 1.73 18.67 -1.56
C ILE A 18 1.99 18.93 -0.08
N ILE A 19 2.19 17.85 0.67
CA ILE A 19 2.54 17.88 2.08
C ILE A 19 3.96 17.33 2.23
N ALA A 20 4.84 18.07 2.89
CA ALA A 20 6.22 17.66 3.10
C ALA A 20 6.77 18.16 4.45
N PRO A 21 7.83 17.52 5.00
CA PRO A 21 8.52 18.02 6.19
C PRO A 21 9.22 19.36 5.96
N SER A 22 9.59 19.66 4.72
CA SER A 22 10.18 20.94 4.33
C SER A 22 10.31 21.03 2.80
N PHE A 23 10.47 22.25 2.30
CA PHE A 23 10.74 22.56 0.89
C PHE A 23 12.02 23.41 0.79
N SER A 24 12.84 23.18 -0.24
CA SER A 24 13.91 24.14 -0.56
C SER A 24 13.31 25.44 -1.12
N ALA A 25 14.06 26.54 -1.06
CA ALA A 25 13.60 27.83 -1.60
C ALA A 25 13.31 27.74 -3.11
N GLU A 26 14.17 27.01 -3.83
CA GLU A 26 14.04 26.77 -5.28
C GLU A 26 12.82 25.88 -5.59
N ALA A 27 12.53 24.90 -4.74
CA ALA A 27 11.35 24.05 -4.88
C ALA A 27 10.05 24.86 -4.71
N LEU A 28 10.00 25.74 -3.72
CA LEU A 28 8.85 26.63 -3.51
C LEU A 28 8.61 27.54 -4.70
N HIS A 29 9.66 28.15 -5.25
CA HIS A 29 9.55 29.01 -6.42
C HIS A 29 8.91 28.28 -7.61
N VAL A 30 9.36 27.05 -7.91
CA VAL A 30 8.79 26.21 -8.98
C VAL A 30 7.33 25.82 -8.72
N LEU A 31 6.98 25.49 -7.48
CA LEU A 31 5.64 25.00 -7.15
C LEU A 31 4.61 26.13 -7.01
N GLN A 32 5.03 27.32 -6.59
CA GLN A 32 4.15 28.49 -6.40
C GLN A 32 3.62 29.08 -7.71
N ASP A 33 4.25 28.78 -8.84
CA ASP A 33 3.73 29.11 -10.18
C ASP A 33 2.33 28.50 -10.41
N LYS A 34 1.98 27.40 -9.73
CA LYS A 34 0.63 26.82 -9.76
C LYS A 34 -0.28 27.47 -8.73
N LYS A 35 -1.03 28.49 -9.15
CA LYS A 35 -1.93 29.30 -8.29
C LYS A 35 -2.86 28.51 -7.34
N ASN A 36 -3.33 27.33 -7.75
CA ASN A 36 -4.28 26.53 -6.97
C ASN A 36 -3.62 25.38 -6.17
N LEU A 37 -2.29 25.22 -6.27
CA LEU A 37 -1.56 24.16 -5.57
C LEU A 37 -1.39 24.54 -4.09
N ARG A 38 -1.92 23.70 -3.20
CA ARG A 38 -1.74 23.89 -1.74
C ARG A 38 -0.43 23.25 -1.31
N LEU A 39 0.48 24.04 -0.74
CA LEU A 39 1.74 23.56 -0.18
C LEU A 39 1.67 23.63 1.34
N LEU A 40 1.80 22.48 2.01
CA LEU A 40 1.76 22.38 3.46
C LEU A 40 3.07 21.81 3.99
N THR A 41 3.67 22.52 4.96
CA THR A 41 4.80 22.02 5.72
C THR A 41 4.29 21.43 7.03
N LEU A 42 4.49 20.13 7.22
CA LEU A 42 4.14 19.43 8.46
C LEU A 42 5.36 18.65 8.93
N PRO A 43 5.80 18.79 10.19
CA PRO A 43 6.89 17.96 10.71
C PRO A 43 6.50 16.50 10.59
N ALA A 44 7.49 15.61 10.46
CA ALA A 44 7.23 14.18 10.59
C ALA A 44 6.76 13.93 12.03
N VAL A 45 5.48 13.61 12.19
CA VAL A 45 4.90 13.26 13.48
C VAL A 45 4.84 11.75 13.56
N ASP A 46 5.55 11.18 14.52
CA ASP A 46 5.27 9.83 15.00
C ASP A 46 4.18 9.95 16.07
N PRO A 47 2.96 9.45 15.84
CA PRO A 47 1.91 9.49 16.86
C PRO A 47 2.28 8.72 18.13
N GLY A 48 3.32 7.88 18.08
CA GLY A 48 3.75 7.03 19.18
C GLY A 48 2.88 5.80 19.32
N GLN A 49 3.39 4.81 20.05
CA GLN A 49 2.65 3.57 20.29
C GLN A 49 1.40 3.82 21.12
N GLY A 50 0.30 3.18 20.74
CA GLY A 50 -0.96 3.22 21.49
C GLY A 50 -1.73 4.54 21.39
N ALA A 51 -1.39 5.42 20.45
CA ALA A 51 -2.19 6.60 20.15
C ALA A 51 -3.65 6.21 19.85
N LEU A 52 -4.61 6.98 20.36
CA LEU A 52 -6.03 6.68 20.15
C LEU A 52 -6.55 7.32 18.87
N ARG A 53 -7.17 6.47 18.05
CA ARG A 53 -7.98 6.86 16.91
C ARG A 53 -9.45 6.86 17.28
N TYR A 54 -10.11 7.97 16.98
CA TYR A 54 -11.54 8.16 17.22
C TYR A 54 -12.33 8.11 15.92
N MET A 55 -13.49 7.45 15.95
CA MET A 55 -14.46 7.40 14.85
C MET A 55 -15.83 7.82 15.38
N SER A 56 -16.42 8.85 14.78
CA SER A 56 -17.77 9.29 15.13
C SER A 56 -18.81 8.29 14.64
N VAL A 57 -19.80 7.97 15.49
CA VAL A 57 -20.96 7.14 15.14
C VAL A 57 -22.24 7.81 15.62
N PRO A 58 -23.42 7.53 15.04
CA PRO A 58 -24.67 8.06 15.57
C PRO A 58 -24.80 7.73 17.06
N GLY A 59 -24.96 8.76 17.90
CA GLY A 59 -25.08 8.60 19.35
C GLY A 59 -23.78 8.53 20.15
N GLY A 60 -22.59 8.64 19.53
CA GLY A 60 -21.35 8.66 20.29
C GLY A 60 -20.06 8.58 19.46
N MET A 61 -19.03 7.98 20.04
CA MET A 61 -17.74 7.76 19.39
C MET A 61 -17.19 6.38 19.74
N LEU A 62 -16.48 5.78 18.79
CA LEU A 62 -15.61 4.64 19.00
C LEU A 62 -14.18 5.14 19.19
N ALA A 63 -13.44 4.53 20.12
CA ALA A 63 -12.03 4.77 20.33
C ALA A 63 -11.28 3.44 20.26
N GLN A 64 -10.21 3.40 19.49
CA GLN A 64 -9.31 2.26 19.39
C GLN A 64 -7.87 2.77 19.31
N THR A 65 -6.89 1.93 19.61
CA THR A 65 -5.51 2.26 19.28
C THR A 65 -5.34 2.36 17.76
N GLU A 66 -4.47 3.26 17.32
CA GLU A 66 -3.93 3.25 15.97
C GLU A 66 -3.35 1.86 15.68
N ASP A 67 -3.55 1.39 14.46
CA ASP A 67 -2.78 0.23 14.00
C ASP A 67 -1.37 0.75 13.71
N ASP A 68 -0.45 0.53 14.64
CA ASP A 68 0.99 0.82 14.56
C ASP A 68 1.82 -0.44 14.27
N GLY A 69 1.16 -1.59 14.09
CA GLY A 69 1.78 -2.87 13.78
C GLY A 69 2.70 -2.82 12.56
N ALA A 70 3.91 -3.35 12.73
CA ALA A 70 4.86 -3.60 11.65
C ALA A 70 4.85 -5.09 11.28
N LEU A 71 5.46 -5.43 10.14
CA LEU A 71 5.69 -6.82 9.81
C LEU A 71 6.68 -7.43 10.82
N ASP A 72 6.23 -8.44 11.54
CA ASP A 72 7.11 -9.29 12.34
C ASP A 72 7.82 -10.29 11.41
N GLU A 73 9.13 -10.10 11.24
CA GLU A 73 9.93 -10.96 10.36
C GLU A 73 10.10 -12.38 10.92
N GLU A 74 10.03 -12.55 12.25
CA GLU A 74 10.15 -13.86 12.90
C GLU A 74 8.87 -14.69 12.75
N ALA A 75 7.72 -14.01 12.62
CA ALA A 75 6.44 -14.64 12.36
C ALA A 75 6.21 -15.04 10.89
N LEU A 76 7.06 -14.58 9.96
CA LEU A 76 6.92 -14.92 8.54
C LEU A 76 7.19 -16.41 8.30
N ARG A 77 6.25 -17.08 7.62
CA ARG A 77 6.35 -18.50 7.26
C ARG A 77 6.21 -18.68 5.76
N VAL A 78 7.12 -19.44 5.16
CA VAL A 78 6.97 -19.92 3.79
C VAL A 78 6.11 -21.18 3.82
N VAL A 79 4.89 -21.08 3.29
CA VAL A 79 3.90 -22.16 3.29
C VAL A 79 3.82 -22.92 1.95
N THR A 80 4.70 -22.58 1.01
CA THR A 80 4.77 -23.17 -0.34
C THR A 80 6.07 -23.95 -0.55
N LYS A 81 6.09 -24.86 -1.53
CA LYS A 81 7.31 -25.60 -1.92
C LYS A 81 8.43 -24.71 -2.45
N ARG A 82 8.07 -23.60 -3.11
CA ARG A 82 9.03 -22.62 -3.63
C ARG A 82 9.21 -21.51 -2.61
N GLU A 83 10.46 -21.20 -2.30
CA GLU A 83 10.79 -20.03 -1.48
C GLU A 83 10.81 -18.75 -2.33
N PRO A 84 10.42 -17.59 -1.76
CA PRO A 84 10.59 -16.32 -2.42
C PRO A 84 12.08 -15.97 -2.53
N THR A 85 12.49 -15.45 -3.68
CA THR A 85 13.83 -14.89 -3.86
C THR A 85 14.00 -13.66 -2.96
N SER A 86 15.25 -13.22 -2.72
CA SER A 86 15.51 -12.01 -1.93
C SER A 86 14.85 -10.75 -2.52
N ARG A 87 14.68 -10.69 -3.84
CA ARG A 87 13.98 -9.60 -4.53
C ARG A 87 12.48 -9.65 -4.26
N GLU A 88 11.88 -10.83 -4.39
CA GLU A 88 10.46 -11.03 -4.09
C GLU A 88 10.19 -10.75 -2.61
N LEU A 89 11.02 -11.22 -1.69
CA LEU A 89 10.85 -10.97 -0.26
C LEU A 89 10.86 -9.47 0.06
N ARG A 90 11.78 -8.68 -0.52
CA ARG A 90 11.75 -7.22 -0.38
C ARG A 90 10.45 -6.61 -0.91
N ALA A 91 9.97 -7.11 -2.05
CA ALA A 91 8.71 -6.67 -2.62
C ALA A 91 7.50 -7.04 -1.75
N LEU A 92 7.47 -8.25 -1.17
CA LEU A 92 6.40 -8.68 -0.27
C LEU A 92 6.37 -7.79 0.98
N LYS A 93 7.53 -7.49 1.57
CA LYS A 93 7.66 -6.58 2.72
C LYS A 93 7.17 -5.16 2.39
N PHE A 94 7.51 -4.64 1.21
CA PHE A 94 7.00 -3.35 0.73
C PHE A 94 5.47 -3.39 0.57
N GLY A 95 4.95 -4.40 -0.13
CA GLY A 95 3.52 -4.58 -0.37
C GLY A 95 2.72 -4.69 0.93
N TRP A 96 3.24 -5.43 1.91
CA TRP A 96 2.63 -5.56 3.24
C TRP A 96 2.45 -4.21 3.94
N LYS A 97 3.52 -3.40 3.97
CA LYS A 97 3.48 -2.06 4.56
C LYS A 97 2.45 -1.16 3.87
N VAL A 98 2.38 -1.23 2.55
CA VAL A 98 1.41 -0.43 1.78
C VAL A 98 -0.03 -0.91 2.02
N CYS A 99 -0.27 -2.23 2.03
CA CYS A 99 -1.60 -2.82 2.07
C CYS A 99 -2.38 -2.43 3.35
N LYS A 100 -1.69 -2.30 4.48
CA LYS A 100 -2.25 -1.77 5.75
C LYS A 100 -2.96 -0.42 5.61
N HIS A 101 -2.50 0.43 4.70
CA HIS A 101 -3.08 1.77 4.50
C HIS A 101 -4.20 1.80 3.44
N VAL A 102 -4.44 0.68 2.75
CA VAL A 102 -5.50 0.53 1.75
C VAL A 102 -6.77 0.06 2.44
N LYS A 103 -7.93 0.62 2.05
CA LYS A 103 -9.22 0.23 2.64
C LYS A 103 -9.57 -1.21 2.28
N SER A 104 -9.96 -2.00 3.29
CA SER A 104 -10.37 -3.40 3.13
C SER A 104 -11.64 -3.59 2.30
N ASN A 105 -11.81 -4.69 1.58
CA ASN A 105 -10.78 -5.71 1.29
C ASN A 105 -9.74 -5.14 0.32
N ALA A 106 -8.45 -5.34 0.63
CA ALA A 106 -7.35 -4.72 -0.10
C ALA A 106 -6.43 -5.74 -0.77
N ILE A 107 -6.08 -5.45 -2.03
CA ILE A 107 -5.06 -6.17 -2.78
C ILE A 107 -4.10 -5.16 -3.40
N VAL A 108 -2.81 -5.35 -3.14
CA VAL A 108 -1.74 -4.51 -3.68
C VAL A 108 -0.85 -5.39 -4.55
N VAL A 109 -0.71 -5.03 -5.83
CA VAL A 109 0.27 -5.62 -6.75
C VAL A 109 1.44 -4.65 -6.84
N ASN A 110 2.65 -5.11 -6.58
CA ASN A 110 3.81 -4.23 -6.45
C ASN A 110 5.14 -4.88 -6.83
N THR A 111 6.14 -4.03 -7.03
CA THR A 111 7.56 -4.39 -7.03
C THR A 111 8.18 -4.05 -5.67
N SER A 112 9.50 -4.18 -5.53
CA SER A 112 10.21 -3.70 -4.34
C SER A 112 10.24 -2.18 -4.20
N GLU A 113 9.82 -1.43 -5.21
CA GLU A 113 10.02 0.02 -5.30
C GLU A 113 8.71 0.81 -5.48
N MET A 114 7.69 0.19 -6.10
CA MET A 114 6.44 0.87 -6.37
C MET A 114 5.24 -0.08 -6.45
N THR A 115 4.06 0.47 -6.18
CA THR A 115 2.79 -0.18 -6.50
C THR A 115 2.54 -0.16 -8.01
N LEU A 116 2.01 -1.24 -8.54
CA LEU A 116 1.61 -1.39 -9.95
C LEU A 116 0.10 -1.36 -10.12
N GLY A 117 -0.63 -1.81 -9.10
CA GLY A 117 -2.09 -1.74 -9.06
C GLY A 117 -2.61 -1.97 -7.65
N VAL A 118 -3.72 -1.30 -7.33
CA VAL A 118 -4.35 -1.34 -6.01
C VAL A 118 -5.85 -1.53 -6.16
N GLY A 119 -6.35 -2.63 -5.61
CA GLY A 119 -7.77 -2.88 -5.41
C GLY A 119 -8.13 -2.54 -3.98
N ALA A 120 -8.99 -1.54 -3.79
CA ALA A 120 -9.36 -1.01 -2.48
C ALA A 120 -10.88 -1.04 -2.27
N GLY A 121 -11.31 -1.29 -1.04
CA GLY A 121 -12.68 -1.07 -0.58
C GLY A 121 -13.72 -2.03 -1.17
N GLN A 122 -13.31 -3.22 -1.60
CA GLN A 122 -14.23 -4.17 -2.24
C GLN A 122 -14.94 -5.08 -1.23
N MET A 123 -16.19 -5.42 -1.54
CA MET A 123 -17.00 -6.34 -0.72
C MET A 123 -16.46 -7.77 -0.73
N ASN A 124 -15.77 -8.18 -1.80
CA ASN A 124 -15.10 -9.48 -1.91
C ASN A 124 -13.64 -9.30 -2.36
N ARG A 125 -12.78 -10.27 -2.02
CA ARG A 125 -11.34 -10.14 -2.25
C ARG A 125 -10.91 -10.43 -3.68
N VAL A 126 -11.58 -11.36 -4.36
CA VAL A 126 -11.33 -11.63 -5.77
C VAL A 126 -11.56 -10.38 -6.63
N GLY A 127 -12.61 -9.58 -6.35
CA GLY A 127 -12.86 -8.31 -7.01
C GLY A 127 -11.79 -7.25 -6.73
N ALA A 128 -11.23 -7.21 -5.51
CA ALA A 128 -10.06 -6.38 -5.23
C ALA A 128 -8.85 -6.81 -6.08
N ALA A 129 -8.62 -8.11 -6.21
CA ALA A 129 -7.53 -8.64 -7.03
C ALA A 129 -7.72 -8.34 -8.52
N GLU A 130 -8.94 -8.49 -9.06
CA GLU A 130 -9.26 -8.14 -10.44
C GLU A 130 -8.94 -6.66 -10.74
N ILE A 131 -9.31 -5.75 -9.85
CA ILE A 131 -8.99 -4.32 -9.99
C ILE A 131 -7.47 -4.10 -9.97
N ALA A 132 -6.78 -4.66 -8.99
CA ALA A 132 -5.33 -4.48 -8.83
C ALA A 132 -4.57 -5.02 -10.05
N LEU A 133 -4.90 -6.23 -10.50
CA LEU A 133 -4.25 -6.88 -11.64
C LEU A 133 -4.58 -6.16 -12.96
N ARG A 134 -5.81 -5.70 -13.15
CA ARG A 134 -6.21 -4.90 -14.33
C ARG A 134 -5.46 -3.56 -14.40
N GLN A 135 -5.19 -2.92 -13.26
CA GLN A 135 -4.36 -1.71 -13.21
C GLN A 135 -2.90 -2.01 -13.53
N ALA A 136 -2.36 -3.10 -12.98
CA ALA A 136 -0.98 -3.51 -13.22
C ALA A 136 -0.72 -3.93 -14.68
N LYS A 137 -1.74 -4.49 -15.37
CA LYS A 137 -1.65 -4.93 -16.77
C LYS A 137 -0.46 -5.89 -16.96
N SER A 138 0.31 -5.73 -18.04
CA SER A 138 1.51 -6.53 -18.32
C SER A 138 2.61 -6.38 -17.26
N LYS A 139 2.57 -5.34 -16.41
CA LYS A 139 3.54 -5.18 -15.32
C LYS A 139 3.30 -6.16 -14.16
N ALA A 140 2.15 -6.84 -14.12
CA ALA A 140 1.88 -7.90 -13.13
C ALA A 140 2.83 -9.11 -13.30
N GLN A 141 3.31 -9.36 -14.52
CA GLN A 141 4.23 -10.45 -14.80
C GLN A 141 5.55 -10.27 -14.02
N GLY A 142 5.87 -11.19 -13.11
CA GLY A 142 7.06 -11.10 -12.27
C GLY A 142 6.91 -10.19 -11.04
N ALA A 143 5.72 -9.62 -10.81
CA ALA A 143 5.42 -8.84 -9.62
C ALA A 143 4.96 -9.73 -8.46
N VAL A 144 4.80 -9.12 -7.29
CA VAL A 144 4.25 -9.78 -6.11
C VAL A 144 2.90 -9.18 -5.72
N LEU A 145 2.17 -9.87 -4.85
CA LEU A 145 0.86 -9.44 -4.35
C LEU A 145 0.83 -9.48 -2.82
N ALA A 146 0.28 -8.44 -2.20
CA ALA A 146 -0.01 -8.38 -0.77
C ALA A 146 -1.52 -8.24 -0.53
N SER A 147 -2.01 -9.01 0.45
CA SER A 147 -3.41 -8.99 0.91
C SER A 147 -3.48 -8.57 2.36
N ASP A 148 -4.44 -7.72 2.71
CA ASP A 148 -4.65 -7.24 4.09
C ASP A 148 -5.22 -8.32 5.02
N ALA A 149 -5.87 -9.33 4.45
CA ALA A 149 -6.45 -10.45 5.20
C ALA A 149 -6.21 -11.81 4.48
N PHE A 150 -6.62 -12.92 5.10
CA PHE A 150 -6.44 -14.28 4.55
C PHE A 150 -7.38 -14.61 3.38
N PHE A 151 -6.94 -15.35 2.36
CA PHE A 151 -7.83 -15.76 1.27
C PHE A 151 -8.84 -16.82 1.75
N PRO A 152 -10.16 -16.59 1.61
CA PRO A 152 -11.16 -17.56 2.04
C PRO A 152 -11.26 -18.75 1.08
N MET A 153 -10.87 -18.56 -0.18
CA MET A 153 -10.90 -19.52 -1.29
C MET A 153 -9.62 -19.36 -2.13
N ASP A 154 -9.38 -20.30 -3.03
CA ASP A 154 -8.24 -20.35 -3.96
C ASP A 154 -8.37 -19.38 -5.15
N ASP A 155 -9.57 -18.92 -5.47
CA ASP A 155 -9.90 -18.05 -6.60
C ASP A 155 -8.93 -16.87 -6.81
N THR A 156 -8.58 -16.18 -5.73
CA THR A 156 -7.71 -15.01 -5.74
C THR A 156 -6.26 -15.39 -6.03
N VAL A 157 -5.82 -16.53 -5.50
CA VAL A 157 -4.48 -17.08 -5.74
C VAL A 157 -4.36 -17.56 -7.18
N GLU A 158 -5.38 -18.25 -7.71
CA GLU A 158 -5.41 -18.65 -9.12
C GLU A 158 -5.38 -17.45 -10.06
N LEU A 159 -6.17 -16.42 -9.77
CA LEU A 159 -6.23 -15.21 -10.58
C LEU A 159 -4.86 -14.51 -10.60
N ALA A 160 -4.20 -14.40 -9.44
CA ALA A 160 -2.85 -13.86 -9.34
C ALA A 160 -1.85 -14.67 -10.16
N ALA A 161 -1.90 -16.00 -10.09
CA ALA A 161 -1.03 -16.88 -10.86
C ALA A 161 -1.24 -16.72 -12.37
N LYS A 162 -2.49 -16.67 -12.83
CA LYS A 162 -2.85 -16.42 -14.25
C LYS A 162 -2.32 -15.08 -14.76
N ALA A 163 -2.21 -14.08 -13.90
CA ALA A 163 -1.67 -12.76 -14.21
C ALA A 163 -0.13 -12.68 -14.10
N GLY A 164 0.55 -13.77 -13.76
CA GLY A 164 2.01 -13.84 -13.68
C GLY A 164 2.60 -13.32 -12.37
N ILE A 165 1.79 -13.18 -11.30
CA ILE A 165 2.29 -12.89 -9.96
C ILE A 165 3.14 -14.07 -9.49
N THR A 166 4.34 -13.79 -9.00
CA THR A 166 5.28 -14.84 -8.63
C THR A 166 5.21 -15.18 -7.16
N ALA A 167 4.96 -14.21 -6.27
CA ALA A 167 4.87 -14.44 -4.83
C ALA A 167 3.73 -13.65 -4.19
N ILE A 168 3.18 -14.18 -3.09
CA ILE A 168 2.04 -13.60 -2.36
C ILE A 168 2.36 -13.54 -0.87
N ILE A 169 1.96 -12.47 -0.19
CA ILE A 169 1.97 -12.35 1.28
C ILE A 169 0.56 -12.06 1.79
N GLN A 170 0.17 -12.78 2.85
CA GLN A 170 -1.12 -12.68 3.52
C GLN A 170 -0.97 -13.09 5.00
N PRO A 171 -1.92 -12.73 5.88
CA PRO A 171 -1.90 -13.20 7.27
C PRO A 171 -2.07 -14.71 7.46
N GLY A 172 -2.83 -15.38 6.58
CA GLY A 172 -3.28 -16.77 6.80
C GLY A 172 -4.33 -16.89 7.92
N GLY A 173 -4.70 -18.13 8.25
CA GLY A 173 -5.71 -18.46 9.27
C GLY A 173 -7.05 -18.92 8.71
N SER A 174 -7.14 -19.22 7.40
CA SER A 174 -8.34 -19.83 6.84
C SER A 174 -8.41 -21.32 7.23
N ILE A 175 -9.62 -21.84 7.42
CA ILE A 175 -9.85 -23.30 7.49
C ILE A 175 -9.43 -23.99 6.17
N ARG A 176 -9.35 -23.21 5.08
CA ARG A 176 -8.99 -23.67 3.72
C ARG A 176 -7.57 -23.25 3.30
N ASP A 177 -6.65 -23.04 4.23
CA ASP A 177 -5.28 -22.63 3.90
C ASP A 177 -4.44 -23.74 3.22
N GLN A 178 -4.87 -25.02 3.31
CA GLN A 178 -4.19 -26.17 2.69
C GLN A 178 -4.65 -26.44 1.27
#